data_AF-A0A821BNJ8-F1
#
_entry.id   AF-A0A821BNJ8-F1
#
_cell.length_a   1.000
_cell.length_b   1.000
_cell.length_c   1.000
_cell.angle_alpha   90.00
_cell.angle_beta   90.00
_cell.angle_gamma   90.00
#
_symmetry.space_group_name_H-M   'P 1'
#
loop_
_entity.id
_entity.type
_entity.pdbx_description
1 polymer ?
#
loop_
_entity_poly.entity_id
_entity_poly.type
_entity_poly.pdbx_seq_one_letter_code
_entity_poly.pdbx_strand_id
1 'polypeptide(L)'
;DDGKTILTDVDDILTMLTEQQISELASSRFTWWQGTNKQVRVPILNKSDDGRWRIRFNQATLMREMNASDFAKSPVLQSLIEVLEKIELNPSNSISLTTNDLLIVHNQRVLHGRTAFTS
;
A
#
# COMPACT_ATOMS: atom_id res chain seq x y z
N ASP A 1 2.19 -24.26 -6.21
CA ASP A 1 3.30 -23.45 -5.65
C ASP A 1 2.74 -22.12 -5.19
N ASP A 2 2.51 -22.02 -3.88
CA ASP A 2 1.18 -21.65 -3.43
C ASP A 2 1.21 -20.50 -2.43
N GLY A 3 0.44 -19.44 -2.74
CA GLY A 3 0.06 -18.42 -1.77
C GLY A 3 1.20 -17.79 -0.99
N LYS A 4 2.31 -17.47 -1.66
CA LYS A 4 3.46 -16.81 -1.03
C LYS A 4 3.05 -15.44 -0.50
N THR A 5 3.56 -15.09 0.68
CA THR A 5 3.38 -13.75 1.24
C THR A 5 4.29 -12.78 0.48
N ILE A 6 3.73 -11.67 0.03
CA ILE A 6 4.47 -10.58 -0.62
C ILE A 6 4.61 -9.46 0.41
N LEU A 7 5.81 -8.87 0.51
CA LEU A 7 6.12 -7.78 1.42
C LEU A 7 6.87 -6.67 0.69
N THR A 8 6.62 -5.42 1.08
CA THR A 8 7.43 -4.27 0.64
C THR A 8 7.45 -3.20 1.71
N ASP A 9 8.63 -2.63 1.98
CA ASP A 9 8.76 -1.47 2.86
C ASP A 9 8.46 -0.19 2.08
N VAL A 10 7.91 0.81 2.76
CA VAL A 10 7.62 2.13 2.19
C VAL A 10 8.85 2.75 1.52
N ASP A 11 10.06 2.53 2.04
CA ASP A 11 11.26 3.11 1.45
C ASP A 11 11.52 2.55 0.03
N ASP A 12 11.25 1.26 -0.22
CA ASP A 12 11.36 0.65 -1.55
C ASP A 12 10.35 1.26 -2.52
N ILE A 13 9.10 1.44 -2.07
CA ILE A 13 8.03 2.09 -2.86
C ILE A 13 8.47 3.51 -3.25
N LEU A 14 9.05 4.26 -2.32
CA LEU A 14 9.49 5.64 -2.56
C LEU A 14 10.59 5.73 -3.62
N THR A 15 11.48 4.73 -3.73
CA THR A 15 12.51 4.73 -4.79
C THR A 15 11.93 4.61 -6.20
N MET A 16 10.69 4.14 -6.32
CA MET A 16 10.01 3.90 -7.60
C MET A 16 9.01 5.01 -7.96
N LEU A 17 8.83 5.99 -7.07
CA LEU A 17 7.95 7.14 -7.26
C LEU A 17 8.76 8.42 -7.50
N THR A 18 8.22 9.33 -8.30
CA THR A 18 8.77 10.68 -8.45
C THR A 18 8.44 11.55 -7.24
N GLU A 19 9.21 12.61 -7.01
CA GLU A 19 8.94 13.58 -5.93
C GLU A 19 7.52 14.17 -6.02
N GLN A 20 7.03 14.43 -7.24
CA GLN A 20 5.68 14.90 -7.47
C GLN A 20 4.63 13.87 -7.02
N GLN A 21 4.80 12.60 -7.39
CA GLN A 21 3.91 11.52 -6.97
C GLN A 21 3.91 11.36 -5.44
N ILE A 22 5.08 11.42 -4.80
CA ILE A 22 5.22 11.37 -3.35
C ILE A 22 4.47 12.52 -2.69
N SER A 23 4.65 13.75 -3.18
CA SER A 23 3.94 14.94 -2.68
C SER A 23 2.42 14.80 -2.81
N GLU A 24 1.94 14.29 -3.95
CA GLU A 24 0.52 14.06 -4.17
C GLU A 24 -0.07 12.98 -3.24
N LEU A 25 0.66 11.89 -3.00
CA LEU A 25 0.28 10.85 -2.03
C LEU A 25 0.36 11.34 -0.58
N ALA A 26 1.19 12.34 -0.31
CA ALA A 26 1.32 13.01 0.98
C ALA A 26 0.27 14.09 1.24
N SER A 27 -0.56 14.41 0.25
CA SER A 27 -1.66 15.37 0.41
C SER A 27 -2.85 14.76 1.16
N SER A 28 -3.50 15.56 2.01
CA SER A 28 -4.66 15.13 2.82
C SER A 28 -5.97 15.08 2.00
N ARG A 29 -5.93 14.62 0.75
CA ARG A 29 -7.11 14.53 -0.13
C ARG A 29 -7.82 13.17 -0.08
N PHE A 30 -7.16 12.14 0.44
CA PHE A 30 -7.70 10.79 0.50
C PHE A 30 -8.62 10.64 1.71
N THR A 31 -9.81 10.10 1.48
CA THR A 31 -10.83 9.91 2.52
C THR A 31 -10.78 8.48 3.01
N TRP A 32 -10.85 8.29 4.32
CA TRP A 32 -10.78 7.01 5.02
C TRP A 32 -11.87 6.90 6.08
N TRP A 33 -12.42 5.70 6.30
CA TRP A 33 -13.29 5.45 7.44
C TRP A 33 -12.48 5.25 8.73
N GLN A 34 -12.89 5.94 9.80
CA GLN A 34 -12.45 5.74 11.17
C GLN A 34 -13.63 5.17 11.97
N GLY A 35 -13.69 3.83 12.09
CA GLY A 35 -14.85 3.14 12.65
C GLY A 35 -16.03 3.10 11.69
N THR A 36 -17.26 2.98 12.21
CA THR A 36 -18.47 2.80 11.40
C THR A 36 -19.07 4.08 10.84
N ASN A 37 -18.87 5.23 11.51
CA ASN A 37 -19.67 6.44 11.27
C ASN A 37 -18.86 7.72 11.02
N LYS A 38 -17.53 7.64 10.88
CA LYS A 38 -16.68 8.82 10.71
C LYS A 38 -15.76 8.66 9.52
N GLN A 39 -15.79 9.62 8.60
CA GLN A 39 -14.78 9.77 7.56
C GLN A 39 -13.70 10.75 8.03
N VAL A 40 -12.45 10.44 7.74
CA VAL A 40 -11.29 11.30 7.99
C VAL A 40 -10.52 11.48 6.70
N ARG A 41 -9.99 12.68 6.49
CA ARG A 41 -9.08 12.95 5.38
C ARG A 41 -7.65 12.82 5.87
N VAL A 42 -6.94 11.83 5.38
CA VAL A 42 -5.53 11.59 5.74
C VAL A 42 -4.76 11.17 4.49
N PRO A 43 -3.47 11.51 4.40
CA PRO A 43 -2.66 11.13 3.26
C PRO A 43 -2.42 9.62 3.18
N ILE A 44 -1.99 9.15 2.01
CA ILE A 44 -1.49 7.78 1.82
C ILE A 44 -0.06 7.68 2.35
N LEU A 45 0.76 8.69 2.09
CA LEU A 45 2.12 8.78 2.61
C LEU A 45 2.21 9.88 3.67
N ASN A 46 2.86 9.61 4.79
CA ASN A 46 3.17 10.68 5.74
C ASN A 46 4.48 10.40 6.45
N LYS A 47 5.13 11.46 6.93
CA LYS A 47 6.23 11.31 7.87
C LYS A 47 5.69 11.17 9.27
N SER A 48 6.38 10.37 10.06
CA SER A 48 6.23 10.33 11.51
C SER A 48 7.07 11.41 12.18
N ASP A 49 6.89 11.57 13.49
CA ASP A 49 7.61 12.58 14.28
C ASP A 49 9.14 12.37 14.25
N ASP A 50 9.59 11.14 14.01
CA ASP A 50 11.02 10.80 13.86
C ASP A 50 11.54 10.97 12.43
N GLY A 51 10.73 11.50 11.53
CA GLY A 51 11.09 11.77 10.14
C GLY A 51 10.97 10.58 9.19
N ARG A 52 10.74 9.35 9.69
CA ARG A 52 10.53 8.17 8.85
C ARG A 52 9.19 8.22 8.13
N TRP A 53 9.20 7.77 6.88
CA TRP A 53 7.99 7.60 6.09
C TRP A 53 7.11 6.47 6.64
N ARG A 54 5.82 6.68 6.46
CA ARG A 54 4.73 5.76 6.74
C ARG A 54 3.82 5.70 5.52
N ILE A 55 3.17 4.55 5.36
CA ILE A 55 2.21 4.29 4.31
C ILE A 55 0.90 3.77 4.88
N ARG A 56 -0.21 4.28 4.33
CA ARG A 56 -1.57 3.78 4.55
C ARG A 56 -2.17 3.48 3.19
N PHE A 57 -2.23 2.20 2.84
CA PHE A 57 -2.80 1.77 1.57
C PHE A 57 -3.60 0.48 1.74
N ASN A 58 -4.83 0.50 1.25
CA ASN A 58 -5.67 -0.67 1.05
C ASN A 58 -6.60 -0.36 -0.12
N GLN A 59 -6.37 -0.99 -1.27
CA GLN A 59 -7.05 -0.68 -2.52
C GLN A 59 -8.58 -0.82 -2.41
N ALA A 60 -9.07 -1.93 -1.84
CA ALA A 60 -10.51 -2.17 -1.69
C ALA A 60 -11.19 -1.10 -0.80
N THR A 61 -10.48 -0.64 0.23
CA THR A 61 -10.96 0.41 1.13
C THR A 61 -11.01 1.76 0.41
N LEU A 62 -9.91 2.13 -0.26
CA LEU A 62 -9.82 3.36 -1.05
C LEU A 62 -10.84 3.41 -2.19
N MET A 63 -11.05 2.32 -2.93
CA MET A 63 -12.05 2.24 -4.01
C MET A 63 -13.50 2.37 -3.53
N ARG A 64 -13.77 2.03 -2.28
CA ARG A 64 -15.09 2.21 -1.67
C ARG A 64 -15.29 3.65 -1.19
N GLU A 65 -14.21 4.30 -0.76
CA GLU A 65 -14.23 5.60 -0.07
C GLU A 65 -14.07 6.78 -1.02
N MET A 66 -13.15 6.67 -1.96
CA MET A 66 -13.14 7.45 -3.18
C MET A 66 -14.17 6.79 -4.09
N ASN A 67 -15.12 7.53 -4.65
CA ASN A 67 -16.00 6.91 -5.64
C ASN A 67 -15.12 6.23 -6.72
N ALA A 68 -15.59 5.11 -7.28
CA ALA A 68 -14.76 4.29 -8.18
C ALA A 68 -14.24 5.09 -9.40
N SER A 69 -14.95 6.13 -9.83
CA SER A 69 -14.54 7.01 -10.93
C SER A 69 -13.33 7.87 -10.57
N ASP A 70 -13.31 8.46 -9.38
CA ASP A 70 -12.22 9.31 -8.90
C ASP A 70 -10.98 8.48 -8.59
N PHE A 71 -11.17 7.26 -8.07
CA PHE A 71 -10.07 6.31 -7.91
C PHE A 71 -9.43 5.98 -9.26
N ALA A 72 -10.24 5.58 -10.25
CA ALA A 72 -9.78 5.19 -11.59
C ALA A 72 -9.16 6.36 -12.38
N LYS A 73 -9.56 7.60 -12.10
CA LYS A 73 -9.04 8.80 -12.77
C LYS A 73 -7.80 9.38 -12.11
N SER A 74 -7.42 8.92 -10.92
CA SER A 74 -6.30 9.48 -10.16
C SER A 74 -4.96 8.94 -10.67
N PRO A 75 -4.15 9.75 -11.39
CA PRO A 75 -2.92 9.27 -12.00
C PRO A 75 -1.91 8.79 -10.95
N VAL A 76 -1.86 9.45 -9.79
CA VAL A 76 -0.94 9.05 -8.71
C VAL A 76 -1.31 7.71 -8.07
N LEU A 77 -2.62 7.37 -8.04
CA LEU A 77 -3.05 6.07 -7.51
C LEU A 77 -2.73 4.97 -8.51
N GLN A 78 -2.93 5.24 -9.80
CA GLN A 78 -2.52 4.33 -10.86
C GLN A 78 -1.00 4.07 -10.82
N SER A 79 -0.19 5.11 -10.68
CA SER A 79 1.26 4.95 -10.53
C SER A 79 1.66 4.15 -9.28
N LEU A 80 0.97 4.35 -8.15
CA LEU A 80 1.21 3.54 -6.95
C LEU A 80 0.85 2.07 -7.18
N ILE A 81 -0.28 1.78 -7.85
CA ILE A 81 -0.68 0.42 -8.20
C ILE A 81 0.36 -0.24 -9.12
N GLU A 82 0.83 0.47 -10.15
CA GLU A 82 1.87 -0.03 -11.05
C GLU A 82 3.20 -0.33 -10.32
N VAL A 83 3.54 0.46 -9.29
CA VAL A 83 4.69 0.18 -8.42
C VAL A 83 4.46 -1.12 -7.64
N LEU A 84 3.28 -1.32 -7.06
CA LEU A 84 2.94 -2.53 -6.31
C LEU A 84 2.89 -3.78 -7.20
N GLU A 85 2.40 -3.66 -8.44
CA GLU A 85 2.43 -4.75 -9.43
C GLU A 85 3.86 -5.15 -9.79
N LYS A 86 4.77 -4.17 -9.98
CA LYS A 86 6.19 -4.47 -10.20
C LYS A 86 6.83 -5.17 -9.01
N ILE A 87 6.45 -4.79 -7.79
CA ILE A 87 6.91 -5.41 -6.55
C ILE A 87 6.42 -6.85 -6.45
N GLU A 88 5.14 -7.10 -6.77
CA GLU A 88 4.55 -8.44 -6.81
C GLU A 88 5.27 -9.36 -7.79
N LEU A 89 5.66 -8.84 -8.95
CA LEU A 89 6.38 -9.61 -9.97
C LEU A 89 7.84 -9.91 -9.60
N ASN A 90 8.40 -9.28 -8.57
CA ASN A 90 9.77 -9.52 -8.13
C ASN A 90 9.81 -10.65 -7.07
N PRO A 91 10.39 -11.82 -7.38
CA PRO A 91 10.44 -12.94 -6.44
C PRO A 91 11.17 -12.64 -5.13
N SER A 92 12.11 -11.67 -5.11
CA SER A 92 12.83 -11.29 -3.88
C SER A 92 11.94 -10.65 -2.82
N ASN A 93 10.76 -10.17 -3.21
CA ASN A 93 9.77 -9.57 -2.32
C ASN A 93 8.77 -10.60 -1.78
N SER A 94 8.96 -11.88 -2.14
CA SER A 94 8.09 -12.97 -1.71
C SER A 94 8.79 -13.86 -0.69
N ILE A 95 8.05 -14.25 0.34
CA ILE A 95 8.49 -15.24 1.32
C ILE A 95 7.48 -16.39 1.36
N SER A 96 8.01 -17.60 1.49
CA SER A 96 7.20 -18.79 1.79
C SER A 96 7.09 -18.92 3.30
N LEU A 97 5.86 -18.94 3.81
CA LEU A 97 5.59 -19.27 5.20
C LEU A 97 5.14 -20.73 5.28
N THR A 98 5.67 -21.47 6.23
CA THR A 98 5.33 -22.86 6.52
C THR A 98 4.42 -22.95 7.74
N THR A 99 3.96 -24.17 8.05
CA THR A 99 3.12 -24.40 9.23
C THR A 99 3.87 -23.97 10.49
N ASN A 100 3.21 -23.15 11.32
CA ASN A 100 3.72 -22.56 12.56
C ASN A 100 4.68 -21.35 12.39
N ASP A 101 4.95 -20.90 11.16
CA ASP A 101 5.64 -19.63 10.97
C ASP A 101 4.73 -18.46 11.37
N LEU A 102 5.32 -17.46 12.02
CA LEU A 102 4.67 -16.20 12.37
C LEU A 102 5.46 -15.04 11.77
N LEU A 103 4.78 -14.23 10.97
CA LEU A 103 5.33 -12.98 10.46
C LEU A 103 4.75 -11.79 11.23
N ILE A 104 5.62 -10.99 11.84
CA ILE A 104 5.27 -9.72 12.46
C ILE A 104 5.82 -8.60 11.60
N VAL A 105 4.94 -7.70 11.16
CA VAL A 105 5.32 -6.54 10.31
C VAL A 105 4.96 -5.23 10.97
N HIS A 106 5.75 -4.20 10.70
CA HIS A 106 5.43 -2.84 11.10
C HIS A 106 4.36 -2.27 10.15
N ASN A 107 3.07 -2.41 10.49
CA ASN A 107 1.92 -2.10 9.61
C ASN A 107 1.81 -0.64 9.13
N GLN A 108 2.60 0.28 9.67
CA GLN A 108 2.69 1.66 9.16
C GLN A 108 3.81 1.86 8.13
N ARG A 109 4.65 0.85 7.89
CA ARG A 109 5.80 0.90 6.98
C ARG A 109 5.75 -0.18 5.92
N VAL A 110 5.35 -1.38 6.30
CA VAL A 110 5.35 -2.54 5.42
C VAL A 110 3.94 -2.77 4.89
N LEU A 111 3.79 -2.79 3.56
CA LEU A 111 2.62 -3.36 2.91
C LEU A 111 2.82 -4.86 2.73
N HIS A 112 1.74 -5.61 2.84
CA HIS A 112 1.75 -7.06 2.69
C HIS A 112 0.56 -7.53 1.87
N GLY A 113 0.77 -8.63 1.16
CA GLY A 113 -0.21 -9.29 0.31
C GLY A 113 0.11 -10.75 0.13
N ARG A 114 -0.53 -11.39 -0.86
CA ARG A 114 -0.31 -12.80 -1.14
C ARG A 114 -0.54 -13.09 -2.62
N THR A 115 0.30 -13.94 -3.21
CA THR A 115 0.06 -14.46 -4.56
C THR A 115 -1.18 -15.35 -4.59
N ALA A 116 -1.76 -15.55 -5.78
CA ALA A 116 -2.84 -16.52 -5.96
C ALA A 116 -2.40 -17.95 -5.61
N PHE A 117 -3.37 -18.80 -5.26
CA PHE A 117 -3.16 -20.25 -5.21
C PHE A 117 -3.31 -20.82 -6.60
N THR A 118 -2.37 -21.66 -7.04
CA THR A 118 -2.48 -22.40 -8.30
C THR A 118 -3.01 -23.79 -7.98
N SER A 119 -4.19 -24.14 -8.49
CA SER A 119 -4.77 -25.49 -8.38
C SER A 119 -4.02 -26.52 -9.20
#